data_AF-A0A432MA35-F1
#
_entry.id   AF-A0A432MA35-F1
#
_cell.length_a   1.000
_cell.length_b   1.000
_cell.length_c   1.000
_cell.angle_alpha   90.00
_cell.angle_beta   90.00
_cell.angle_gamma   90.00
#
_symmetry.space_group_name_H-M   'P 1'
#
loop_
_entity.id
_entity.type
_entity.pdbx_description
1 polymer ?
#
loop_
_entity_poly.entity_id
_entity_poly.type
_entity_poly.pdbx_seq_one_letter_code
_entity_poly.pdbx_strand_id
1 'polypeptide(L)'
;MGHEEHEAYEEPTRRGLKMTCFEAHKDYPSSKPSSKFRATPHRGASWIHKMVAAAVVTTMFVATSAFAGSVAVPVTLGGVIHPDSDDTLAFTPDGSTVFFDRSEGPHKTVMIAHRVANHWSKPEVASFSGQWFDQDPVVSPDGSYMLFNSDRPTQPGSKPLTQNYFGAGVTAPGANIWRVDRTTHGWGKPVWLGTIVNSDVFIDFASIAGDNTLYFMRWNAEGKAMQFWRSAYKNGQYQSPERVILGKPSETLHDPAIAPDQSFIVFDSGRIKGGLGRLKIAFRDGDHWGEPMDLGDDLNKDLPWGSHLAPDGHNVYVTGNSGIWQISLDPWLKASRNNERPPL
;
A
#
# COMPACT_ATOMS: atom_id res chain seq x y z
N MET A 1 -36.84 -58.26 -12.14
CA MET A 1 -36.01 -58.51 -10.95
C MET A 1 -34.58 -58.26 -11.34
N GLY A 2 -34.04 -57.11 -10.95
CA GLY A 2 -32.65 -56.73 -11.12
C GLY A 2 -32.33 -55.85 -9.93
N HIS A 3 -31.40 -56.31 -9.09
CA HIS A 3 -31.08 -55.77 -7.78
C HIS A 3 -30.41 -54.38 -7.84
N GLU A 4 -30.77 -53.55 -6.87
CA GLU A 4 -30.14 -52.28 -6.51
C GLU A 4 -28.74 -52.51 -5.93
N GLU A 5 -27.78 -51.67 -6.31
CA GLU A 5 -26.65 -51.28 -5.47
C GLU A 5 -26.51 -49.75 -5.49
N HIS A 6 -26.68 -49.16 -4.30
CA HIS A 6 -26.41 -47.76 -4.01
C HIS A 6 -24.91 -47.61 -3.73
N GLU A 7 -24.20 -46.84 -4.55
CA GLU A 7 -22.87 -46.33 -4.22
C GLU A 7 -22.96 -44.88 -3.76
N ALA A 8 -22.53 -44.67 -2.51
CA ALA A 8 -22.41 -43.37 -1.87
C ALA A 8 -21.23 -42.59 -2.47
N TYR A 9 -21.49 -41.37 -2.91
CA TYR A 9 -20.45 -40.40 -3.27
C TYR A 9 -19.90 -39.77 -1.97
N GLU A 10 -18.65 -40.08 -1.63
CA GLU A 10 -17.88 -39.35 -0.63
C GLU A 10 -17.32 -38.04 -1.22
N GLU A 11 -17.54 -36.92 -0.54
CA GLU A 11 -16.93 -35.62 -0.86
C GLU A 11 -15.42 -35.63 -0.62
N PRO A 12 -14.59 -35.12 -1.55
CA PRO A 12 -13.22 -34.76 -1.22
C PRO A 12 -13.20 -33.36 -0.59
N THR A 13 -12.79 -33.34 0.68
CA THR A 13 -12.46 -32.15 1.48
C THR A 13 -11.63 -31.12 0.69
N ARG A 14 -12.17 -29.91 0.54
CA ARG A 14 -11.48 -28.73 -0.01
C ARG A 14 -10.36 -28.28 0.95
N ARG A 15 -9.10 -28.61 0.63
CA ARG A 15 -7.95 -27.80 1.05
C ARG A 15 -7.79 -26.66 0.06
N GLY A 16 -8.03 -25.44 0.53
CA GLY A 16 -7.86 -24.21 -0.24
C GLY A 16 -6.44 -24.08 -0.78
N LEU A 17 -6.34 -23.72 -2.05
CA LEU A 17 -5.10 -23.19 -2.62
C LEU A 17 -4.77 -21.88 -1.90
N LYS A 18 -3.75 -21.90 -1.05
CA LYS A 18 -3.02 -20.69 -0.68
C LYS A 18 -2.24 -20.25 -1.91
N MET A 19 -2.50 -19.06 -2.44
CA MET A 19 -1.55 -18.39 -3.32
C MET A 19 -0.32 -18.04 -2.49
N THR A 20 0.73 -18.85 -2.59
CA THR A 20 2.05 -18.53 -2.03
C THR A 20 2.77 -17.59 -2.99
N CYS A 21 3.19 -16.41 -2.49
CA CYS A 21 4.22 -15.61 -3.14
C CYS A 21 5.46 -16.46 -3.43
N PHE A 22 5.89 -16.48 -4.69
CA PHE A 22 7.03 -17.28 -5.16
C PHE A 22 8.38 -16.60 -4.85
N GLU A 23 9.30 -17.35 -4.23
CA GLU A 23 10.70 -16.97 -3.98
C GLU A 23 11.62 -17.37 -5.15
N ALA A 24 12.62 -16.53 -5.45
CA ALA A 24 13.82 -16.93 -6.17
C ALA A 24 15.05 -16.78 -5.25
N HIS A 25 15.58 -17.91 -4.79
CA HIS A 25 16.78 -17.99 -3.95
C HIS A 25 18.08 -17.84 -4.78
N LYS A 26 19.01 -16.98 -4.31
CA LYS A 26 20.46 -17.18 -4.49
C LYS A 26 21.22 -16.64 -3.27
N ASP A 27 21.83 -17.54 -2.51
CA ASP A 27 22.72 -17.25 -1.38
C ASP A 27 24.13 -16.84 -1.84
N TYR A 28 24.70 -15.82 -1.20
CA TYR A 28 26.16 -15.62 -1.13
C TYR A 28 26.54 -15.01 0.24
N PRO A 29 27.55 -15.55 0.94
CA PRO A 29 27.87 -15.15 2.31
C PRO A 29 28.74 -13.89 2.41
N SER A 30 28.41 -13.05 3.40
CA SER A 30 29.13 -11.85 3.83
C SER A 30 30.31 -12.18 4.76
N SER A 31 31.46 -11.52 4.57
CA SER A 31 32.56 -11.49 5.55
C SER A 31 32.82 -10.06 6.04
N LYS A 32 32.74 -9.86 7.36
CA LYS A 32 33.16 -8.63 8.07
C LYS A 32 34.63 -8.73 8.46
N PRO A 33 35.38 -7.61 8.54
CA PRO A 33 36.56 -7.53 9.38
C PRO A 33 36.31 -6.75 10.68
N SER A 34 36.83 -7.32 11.77
CA SER A 34 36.90 -6.80 13.13
C SER A 34 37.89 -5.64 13.27
N SER A 35 37.51 -4.57 13.99
CA SER A 35 38.43 -3.56 14.50
C SER A 35 38.80 -3.83 15.97
N LYS A 36 40.11 -3.78 16.28
CA LYS A 36 40.62 -3.79 17.66
C LYS A 36 41.08 -2.39 18.04
N PHE A 37 40.42 -1.78 19.02
CA PHE A 37 40.90 -0.59 19.73
C PHE A 37 42.02 -0.98 20.71
N ARG A 38 43.08 -0.17 20.78
CA ARG A 38 44.09 -0.22 21.84
C ARG A 38 44.18 1.17 22.47
N ALA A 39 43.80 1.26 23.73
CA ALA A 39 43.92 2.47 24.56
C ALA A 39 45.32 2.52 25.21
N THR A 40 45.86 3.72 25.33
CA THR A 40 47.01 4.04 26.21
C THR A 40 46.58 5.14 27.19
N PRO A 41 46.96 5.06 28.48
CA PRO A 41 46.59 6.07 29.47
C PRO A 41 47.69 7.13 29.61
N HIS A 42 47.30 8.39 29.75
CA HIS A 42 48.19 9.43 30.29
C HIS A 42 47.61 10.00 31.59
N ARG A 43 48.42 9.88 32.65
CA ARG A 43 48.28 10.55 33.94
C ARG A 43 48.70 12.02 33.79
N GLY A 44 47.95 12.92 34.41
CA GLY A 44 48.33 14.31 34.68
C GLY A 44 47.45 14.87 35.79
N ALA A 45 48.08 15.28 36.88
CA ALA A 45 47.45 15.63 38.16
C ALA A 45 47.25 17.14 38.34
N SER A 46 46.33 17.47 39.27
CA SER A 46 46.23 18.73 40.04
C SER A 46 45.73 19.94 39.23
N TRP A 47 44.78 20.77 39.67
CA TRP A 47 44.74 21.52 40.93
C TRP A 47 43.30 21.82 41.38
N ILE A 48 43.08 21.76 42.69
CA ILE A 48 41.83 22.10 43.37
C ILE A 48 41.76 23.62 43.58
N HIS A 49 40.72 24.28 43.04
CA HIS A 49 40.26 25.57 43.55
C HIS A 49 38.83 25.40 44.07
N LYS A 50 38.65 25.65 45.36
CA LYS A 50 37.35 25.64 46.04
C LYS A 50 36.58 26.88 45.61
N MET A 51 35.52 26.69 44.82
CA MET A 51 34.43 27.66 44.68
C MET A 51 33.17 27.03 45.26
N VAL A 52 32.66 27.61 46.35
CA VAL A 52 31.34 27.27 46.88
C VAL A 52 30.33 28.01 46.00
N ALA A 53 29.84 27.34 44.97
CA ALA A 53 28.65 27.76 44.25
C ALA A 53 27.45 27.05 44.88
N ALA A 54 26.48 27.81 45.37
CA ALA A 54 25.19 27.28 45.79
C ALA A 54 24.48 26.72 44.55
N ALA A 55 24.53 25.40 44.36
CA ALA A 55 23.81 24.72 43.30
C ALA A 55 22.33 24.64 43.68
N VAL A 56 21.52 25.51 43.09
CA VAL A 56 20.09 25.26 42.95
C VAL A 56 19.97 24.06 42.01
N VAL A 57 19.70 22.88 42.58
CA VAL A 57 19.36 21.69 41.79
C VAL A 57 17.94 21.91 41.28
N THR A 58 17.82 22.57 40.13
CA THR A 58 16.58 22.54 39.36
C THR A 58 16.48 21.14 38.78
N THR A 59 15.64 20.31 39.36
CA THR A 59 15.29 19.00 38.79
C THR A 59 14.58 19.27 37.48
N MET A 60 15.31 19.32 36.36
CA MET A 60 14.71 19.22 35.04
C MET A 60 14.06 17.85 34.96
N PHE A 61 12.75 17.79 35.16
CA PHE A 61 11.96 16.70 34.63
C PHE A 61 12.10 16.76 33.12
N VAL A 62 13.04 16.01 32.56
CA VAL A 62 12.93 15.58 31.17
C VAL A 62 11.75 14.63 31.18
N ALA A 63 10.57 15.16 30.89
CA ALA A 63 9.43 14.33 30.53
C ALA A 63 9.86 13.60 29.26
N THR A 64 10.33 12.36 29.41
CA THR A 64 10.40 11.44 28.30
C THR A 64 8.97 11.17 27.89
N SER A 65 8.45 11.96 26.95
CA SER A 65 7.26 11.61 26.20
C SER A 65 7.57 10.29 25.53
N ALA A 66 7.16 9.18 26.14
CA ALA A 66 7.10 7.92 25.45
C ALA A 66 6.11 8.17 24.29
N PHE A 67 6.62 8.24 23.07
CA PHE A 67 5.76 8.18 21.90
C PHE A 67 5.01 6.86 22.01
N ALA A 68 3.71 6.93 22.31
CA ALA A 68 2.85 5.78 22.10
C ALA A 68 2.90 5.48 20.60
N GLY A 69 3.54 4.38 20.23
CA GLY A 69 3.61 3.92 18.85
C GLY A 69 2.20 3.77 18.28
N SER A 70 2.06 3.91 16.96
CA SER A 70 0.79 3.60 16.31
C SER A 70 0.51 2.11 16.42
N VAL A 71 -0.75 1.77 16.66
CA VAL A 71 -1.22 0.38 16.74
C VAL A 71 -2.09 0.11 15.52
N ALA A 72 -1.81 -0.99 14.82
CA ALA A 72 -2.68 -1.50 13.77
C ALA A 72 -3.99 -2.02 14.38
N VAL A 73 -5.13 -1.52 13.90
CA VAL A 73 -6.48 -1.89 14.33
C VAL A 73 -7.13 -2.73 13.23
N PRO A 74 -7.67 -3.93 13.52
CA PRO A 74 -8.27 -4.77 12.50
C PRO A 74 -9.58 -4.16 11.98
N VAL A 75 -9.79 -4.19 10.67
CA VAL A 75 -10.97 -3.64 10.00
C VAL A 75 -11.86 -4.78 9.50
N THR A 76 -12.97 -5.00 10.19
CA THR A 76 -13.95 -6.04 9.82
C THR A 76 -15.23 -5.48 9.21
N LEU A 77 -15.47 -4.17 9.40
CA LEU A 77 -16.71 -3.48 9.02
C LEU A 77 -17.99 -4.21 9.49
N GLY A 78 -17.94 -4.80 10.69
CA GLY A 78 -19.06 -5.58 11.23
C GLY A 78 -19.22 -6.95 10.58
N GLY A 79 -18.13 -7.53 10.06
CA GLY A 79 -18.12 -8.83 9.38
C GLY A 79 -18.32 -8.77 7.87
N VAL A 80 -18.32 -7.57 7.27
CA VAL A 80 -18.40 -7.39 5.82
C VAL A 80 -17.10 -7.79 5.12
N ILE A 81 -15.97 -7.53 5.77
CA ILE A 81 -14.63 -7.86 5.26
C ILE A 81 -14.24 -9.28 5.64
N HIS A 82 -13.79 -10.04 4.65
CA HIS A 82 -13.30 -11.40 4.78
C HIS A 82 -11.76 -11.41 4.69
N PRO A 83 -11.05 -11.78 5.77
CA PRO A 83 -9.59 -11.67 5.82
C PRO A 83 -8.85 -12.55 4.78
N ASP A 84 -9.48 -13.64 4.31
CA ASP A 84 -8.87 -14.58 3.38
C ASP A 84 -9.06 -14.22 1.89
N SER A 85 -9.93 -13.26 1.58
CA SER A 85 -10.33 -12.96 0.20
C SER A 85 -10.36 -11.49 -0.17
N ASP A 86 -10.45 -10.59 0.82
CA ASP A 86 -10.67 -9.17 0.57
C ASP A 86 -9.37 -8.39 0.72
N ASP A 87 -9.17 -7.46 -0.21
CA ASP A 87 -7.99 -6.59 -0.28
C ASP A 87 -8.43 -5.15 -0.54
N THR A 88 -7.54 -4.21 -0.22
CA THR A 88 -7.61 -2.76 -0.51
C THR A 88 -8.93 -2.05 -0.13
N LEU A 89 -8.92 -1.15 0.86
CA LEU A 89 -10.11 -0.35 1.18
C LEU A 89 -10.04 1.05 0.59
N ALA A 90 -11.04 1.40 -0.21
CA ALA A 90 -11.25 2.77 -0.68
C ALA A 90 -12.60 3.30 -0.23
N PHE A 91 -12.58 4.34 0.60
CA PHE A 91 -13.77 5.00 1.09
C PHE A 91 -14.11 6.24 0.26
N THR A 92 -15.39 6.52 0.11
CA THR A 92 -15.84 7.85 -0.33
C THR A 92 -15.43 8.91 0.70
N PRO A 93 -15.29 10.19 0.30
CA PRO A 93 -14.86 11.25 1.22
C PRO A 93 -15.74 11.43 2.46
N ASP A 94 -17.03 11.14 2.34
CA ASP A 94 -17.99 11.15 3.44
C ASP A 94 -17.91 9.91 4.37
N GLY A 95 -17.07 8.93 4.05
CA GLY A 95 -16.90 7.68 4.78
C GLY A 95 -18.13 6.76 4.76
N SER A 96 -19.14 7.05 3.93
CA SER A 96 -20.42 6.35 3.91
C SER A 96 -20.46 5.16 2.95
N THR A 97 -19.52 5.09 2.02
CA THR A 97 -19.40 3.99 1.05
C THR A 97 -17.97 3.50 1.04
N VAL A 98 -17.81 2.18 0.97
CA VAL A 98 -16.51 1.52 0.84
C VAL A 98 -16.50 0.64 -0.40
N PHE A 99 -15.37 0.66 -1.09
CA PHE A 99 -15.00 -0.26 -2.15
C PHE A 99 -13.83 -1.10 -1.66
N PHE A 100 -13.81 -2.34 -2.10
CA PHE A 100 -12.73 -3.27 -1.85
C PHE A 100 -12.75 -4.34 -2.92
N ASP A 101 -11.63 -4.98 -3.18
CA ASP A 101 -11.63 -6.11 -4.09
C ASP A 101 -11.79 -7.44 -3.33
N ARG A 102 -12.35 -8.44 -4.01
CA ARG A 102 -12.61 -9.77 -3.45
C ARG A 102 -12.16 -10.84 -4.42
N SER A 103 -11.37 -11.77 -3.91
CA SER A 103 -10.86 -12.92 -4.64
C SER A 103 -11.77 -14.14 -4.48
N GLU A 104 -12.19 -14.73 -5.60
CA GLU A 104 -12.92 -16.00 -5.67
C GLU A 104 -12.23 -16.93 -6.68
N GLY A 105 -11.27 -17.73 -6.20
CA GLY A 105 -10.42 -18.53 -7.08
C GLY A 105 -9.56 -17.63 -7.97
N PRO A 106 -9.59 -17.77 -9.33
CA PRO A 106 -8.85 -16.90 -10.23
C PRO A 106 -9.54 -15.56 -10.51
N HIS A 107 -10.75 -15.35 -9.99
CA HIS A 107 -11.52 -14.12 -10.20
C HIS A 107 -11.22 -13.10 -9.11
N LYS A 108 -11.08 -11.83 -9.50
CA LYS A 108 -10.94 -10.69 -8.60
C LYS A 108 -11.94 -9.62 -9.03
N THR A 109 -12.81 -9.20 -8.12
CA THR A 109 -13.92 -8.27 -8.41
C THR A 109 -13.96 -7.13 -7.42
N VAL A 110 -14.36 -5.94 -7.87
CA VAL A 110 -14.59 -4.80 -6.98
C VAL A 110 -15.99 -4.91 -6.37
N MET A 111 -16.03 -4.96 -5.05
CA MET A 111 -17.21 -4.96 -4.21
C MET A 111 -17.52 -3.54 -3.71
N ILE A 112 -18.78 -3.29 -3.37
CA ILE A 112 -19.28 -2.04 -2.77
C ILE A 112 -20.15 -2.35 -1.56
N ALA A 113 -19.98 -1.62 -0.46
CA ALA A 113 -20.88 -1.63 0.68
C ALA A 113 -21.18 -0.21 1.17
N HIS A 114 -22.37 -0.03 1.74
CA HIS A 114 -22.86 1.26 2.20
C HIS A 114 -23.13 1.27 3.70
N ARG A 115 -22.85 2.39 4.35
CA ARG A 115 -23.16 2.60 5.75
C ARG A 115 -24.58 3.14 5.89
N VAL A 116 -25.46 2.37 6.52
CA VAL A 116 -26.86 2.71 6.81
C VAL A 116 -27.10 2.62 8.31
N ALA A 117 -27.50 3.74 8.93
CA ALA A 117 -27.82 3.81 10.36
C ALA A 117 -26.77 3.14 11.27
N ASN A 118 -25.48 3.46 11.05
CA ASN A 118 -24.30 2.93 11.73
C ASN A 118 -23.90 1.48 11.43
N HIS A 119 -24.60 0.78 10.55
CA HIS A 119 -24.24 -0.57 10.11
C HIS A 119 -23.79 -0.56 8.65
N TRP A 120 -22.91 -1.48 8.27
CA TRP A 120 -22.58 -1.70 6.87
C TRP A 120 -23.59 -2.66 6.24
N SER A 121 -24.01 -2.36 5.01
CA SER A 121 -24.83 -3.25 4.21
C SER A 121 -24.06 -4.52 3.85
N LYS A 122 -24.78 -5.56 3.42
CA LYS A 122 -24.16 -6.66 2.70
C LYS A 122 -23.42 -6.08 1.47
N PRO A 123 -22.19 -6.53 1.16
CA PRO A 123 -21.48 -6.08 -0.01
C PRO A 123 -22.12 -6.64 -1.29
N GLU A 124 -22.10 -5.82 -2.34
CA GLU A 124 -22.58 -6.16 -3.69
C GLU A 124 -21.43 -5.97 -4.68
N VAL A 125 -21.49 -6.63 -5.84
CA VAL A 125 -20.51 -6.38 -6.92
C VAL A 125 -20.76 -4.98 -7.47
N ALA A 126 -19.73 -4.15 -7.58
CA ALA A 126 -19.85 -2.82 -8.16
C ALA A 126 -20.32 -2.91 -9.62
N SER A 127 -21.17 -1.97 -10.06
CA SER A 127 -21.84 -2.03 -11.38
C SER A 127 -20.91 -2.07 -12.59
N PHE A 128 -19.64 -1.71 -12.41
CA PHE A 128 -18.60 -1.71 -13.44
C PHE A 128 -17.65 -2.92 -13.40
N SER A 129 -17.85 -3.85 -12.45
CA SER A 129 -17.00 -5.00 -12.19
C SER A 129 -17.74 -6.34 -12.37
N GLY A 130 -17.04 -7.46 -12.17
CA GLY A 130 -17.59 -8.81 -12.22
C GLY A 130 -17.32 -9.60 -13.51
N GLN A 131 -16.68 -8.97 -14.52
CA GLN A 131 -16.39 -9.61 -15.80
C GLN A 131 -14.89 -9.85 -16.04
N TRP A 132 -14.05 -9.02 -15.43
CA TRP A 132 -12.62 -8.95 -15.65
C TRP A 132 -11.90 -9.15 -14.32
N PHE A 133 -10.58 -9.24 -14.35
CA PHE A 133 -9.76 -9.20 -13.15
C PHE A 133 -9.65 -7.74 -12.69
N ASP A 134 -10.62 -7.28 -11.89
CA ASP A 134 -10.72 -5.89 -11.43
C ASP A 134 -10.25 -5.80 -9.96
N GLN A 135 -9.35 -4.85 -9.68
CA GLN A 135 -8.70 -4.74 -8.36
C GLN A 135 -8.31 -3.30 -8.00
N ASP A 136 -7.86 -3.14 -6.75
CA ASP A 136 -7.20 -1.94 -6.22
C ASP A 136 -8.00 -0.65 -6.48
N PRO A 137 -9.30 -0.60 -6.13
CA PRO A 137 -10.11 0.60 -6.32
C PRO A 137 -9.54 1.75 -5.48
N VAL A 138 -9.55 2.96 -6.02
CA VAL A 138 -9.23 4.20 -5.29
C VAL A 138 -10.23 5.29 -5.65
N VAL A 139 -10.84 5.90 -4.64
CA VAL A 139 -11.79 7.01 -4.83
C VAL A 139 -11.01 8.32 -4.84
N SER A 140 -11.33 9.19 -5.80
CA SER A 140 -10.77 10.55 -5.86
C SER A 140 -11.04 11.34 -4.58
N PRO A 141 -10.15 12.28 -4.17
CA PRO A 141 -10.33 13.04 -2.94
C PRO A 141 -11.64 13.85 -2.85
N ASP A 142 -12.21 14.26 -4.00
CA ASP A 142 -13.51 14.94 -4.07
C ASP A 142 -14.70 13.98 -4.24
N GLY A 143 -14.43 12.69 -4.42
CA GLY A 143 -15.44 11.63 -4.56
C GLY A 143 -16.17 11.66 -5.90
N SER A 144 -15.70 12.43 -6.88
CA SER A 144 -16.34 12.60 -8.19
C SER A 144 -16.06 11.46 -9.17
N TYR A 145 -14.95 10.74 -8.98
CA TYR A 145 -14.60 9.54 -9.75
C TYR A 145 -13.82 8.52 -8.93
N MET A 146 -13.65 7.34 -9.48
CA MET A 146 -12.82 6.27 -8.93
C MET A 146 -11.88 5.75 -10.03
N LEU A 147 -10.69 5.33 -9.65
CA LEU A 147 -9.79 4.54 -10.48
C LEU A 147 -9.73 3.11 -9.98
N PHE A 148 -9.44 2.16 -10.87
CA PHE A 148 -9.21 0.76 -10.52
C PHE A 148 -8.35 0.10 -11.60
N ASN A 149 -7.72 -1.00 -11.24
CA ASN A 149 -6.90 -1.79 -12.15
C ASN A 149 -7.71 -2.91 -12.77
N SER A 150 -7.50 -3.16 -14.06
CA SER A 150 -8.25 -4.19 -14.79
C SER A 150 -7.44 -4.79 -15.94
N ASP A 151 -7.60 -6.10 -16.14
CA ASP A 151 -7.08 -6.82 -17.31
C ASP A 151 -7.98 -6.68 -18.55
N ARG A 152 -9.07 -5.91 -18.45
CA ARG A 152 -10.03 -5.79 -19.54
C ARG A 152 -9.39 -5.27 -20.84
N PRO A 153 -9.88 -5.75 -22.01
CA PRO A 153 -9.37 -5.31 -23.29
C PRO A 153 -9.65 -3.83 -23.56
N THR A 154 -8.69 -3.14 -24.17
CA THR A 154 -8.83 -1.72 -24.57
C THR A 154 -9.64 -1.55 -25.85
N GLN A 155 -9.86 -2.64 -26.60
CA GLN A 155 -10.68 -2.67 -27.81
C GLN A 155 -11.80 -3.71 -27.67
N PRO A 156 -13.06 -3.37 -28.01
CA PRO A 156 -14.17 -4.31 -27.95
C PRO A 156 -13.87 -5.62 -28.70
N GLY A 157 -14.14 -6.76 -28.05
CA GLY A 157 -13.94 -8.09 -28.64
C GLY A 157 -12.49 -8.62 -28.63
N SER A 158 -11.53 -7.85 -28.10
CA SER A 158 -10.16 -8.33 -27.92
C SER A 158 -10.02 -9.20 -26.68
N LYS A 159 -8.89 -9.93 -26.59
CA LYS A 159 -8.55 -10.75 -25.41
C LYS A 159 -8.17 -9.84 -24.22
N PRO A 160 -8.37 -10.31 -22.97
CA PRO A 160 -7.80 -9.65 -21.80
C PRO A 160 -6.30 -9.43 -21.92
N LEU A 161 -5.81 -8.40 -21.26
CA LEU A 161 -4.39 -8.13 -21.08
C LEU A 161 -3.76 -9.26 -20.28
N THR A 162 -2.54 -9.62 -20.63
CA THR A 162 -1.76 -10.65 -19.95
C THR A 162 -0.31 -10.21 -19.81
N GLN A 163 0.37 -10.66 -18.76
CA GLN A 163 1.76 -10.29 -18.47
C GLN A 163 2.58 -11.47 -17.93
N ASN A 164 3.92 -11.37 -18.02
CA ASN A 164 4.87 -12.46 -17.73
C ASN A 164 5.97 -12.07 -16.70
N TYR A 165 5.79 -11.01 -15.90
CA TYR A 165 6.86 -10.41 -15.07
C TYR A 165 7.39 -11.32 -13.94
N PHE A 166 6.70 -12.40 -13.57
CA PHE A 166 7.06 -13.25 -12.42
C PHE A 166 7.95 -14.47 -12.73
N GLY A 167 8.62 -14.48 -13.89
CA GLY A 167 9.81 -15.31 -14.12
C GLY A 167 9.63 -16.83 -14.20
N ALA A 168 8.40 -17.36 -14.12
CA ALA A 168 8.12 -18.79 -14.12
C ALA A 168 7.47 -19.31 -15.41
N GLY A 169 7.37 -18.49 -16.48
CA GLY A 169 6.58 -18.84 -17.67
C GLY A 169 5.07 -18.91 -17.41
N VAL A 170 4.63 -18.33 -16.29
CA VAL A 170 3.22 -18.23 -15.89
C VAL A 170 2.68 -16.93 -16.46
N THR A 171 1.68 -17.04 -17.33
CA THR A 171 0.88 -15.92 -17.79
C THR A 171 -0.07 -15.49 -16.67
N ALA A 172 0.06 -14.26 -16.20
CA ALA A 172 -0.84 -13.63 -15.24
C ALA A 172 -1.74 -12.58 -15.92
N PRO A 173 -2.86 -12.17 -15.30
CA PRO A 173 -3.61 -11.01 -15.76
C PRO A 173 -2.71 -9.79 -15.90
N GLY A 174 -2.88 -9.06 -17.01
CA GLY A 174 -2.32 -7.72 -17.15
C GLY A 174 -3.08 -6.72 -16.29
N ALA A 175 -2.59 -5.49 -16.21
CA ALA A 175 -3.24 -4.44 -15.46
C ALA A 175 -3.09 -3.12 -16.21
N ASN A 176 -4.21 -2.44 -16.44
CA ASN A 176 -4.26 -1.05 -16.87
C ASN A 176 -5.17 -0.29 -15.92
N ILE A 177 -4.96 1.01 -15.78
CA ILE A 177 -5.77 1.89 -14.94
C ILE A 177 -6.99 2.37 -15.73
N TRP A 178 -8.17 2.17 -15.13
CA TRP A 178 -9.47 2.57 -15.66
C TRP A 178 -10.16 3.53 -14.70
N ARG A 179 -10.99 4.41 -15.26
CA ARG A 179 -11.77 5.40 -14.52
C ARG A 179 -13.26 5.11 -14.62
N VAL A 180 -13.98 5.33 -13.53
CA VAL A 180 -15.45 5.47 -13.54
C VAL A 180 -15.84 6.77 -12.88
N ASP A 181 -16.71 7.53 -13.54
CA ASP A 181 -17.26 8.76 -12.98
C ASP A 181 -18.47 8.46 -12.09
N ARG A 182 -18.59 9.18 -10.98
CA ARG A 182 -19.79 9.17 -10.16
C ARG A 182 -20.88 9.97 -10.86
N THR A 183 -22.08 9.41 -10.88
CA THR A 183 -23.27 10.00 -11.49
C THR A 183 -24.39 10.07 -10.45
N THR A 184 -25.49 10.74 -10.81
CA THR A 184 -26.71 10.77 -9.98
C THR A 184 -27.37 9.39 -9.81
N HIS A 185 -27.02 8.41 -10.66
CA HIS A 185 -27.58 7.05 -10.65
C HIS A 185 -26.58 5.98 -10.17
N GLY A 186 -25.46 6.40 -9.56
CA GLY A 186 -24.36 5.50 -9.17
C GLY A 186 -23.14 5.69 -10.06
N TRP A 187 -22.38 4.62 -10.32
CA TRP A 187 -21.13 4.70 -11.09
C TRP A 187 -21.35 4.51 -12.59
N GLY A 188 -20.65 5.33 -13.37
CA GLY A 188 -20.71 5.33 -14.83
C GLY A 188 -19.99 4.15 -15.48
N LYS A 189 -19.87 4.22 -16.80
CA LYS A 189 -19.13 3.22 -17.57
C LYS A 189 -17.62 3.41 -17.42
N PRO A 190 -16.84 2.34 -17.34
CA PRO A 190 -15.38 2.42 -17.30
C PRO A 190 -14.77 3.06 -18.54
N VAL A 191 -13.80 3.93 -18.33
CA VAL A 191 -13.03 4.64 -19.36
C VAL A 191 -11.54 4.33 -19.16
N TRP A 192 -10.90 3.87 -20.22
CA TRP A 192 -9.46 3.62 -20.22
C TRP A 192 -8.70 4.95 -20.21
N LEU A 193 -7.67 5.10 -19.37
CA LEU A 193 -6.91 6.36 -19.25
C LEU A 193 -5.96 6.66 -20.43
N GLY A 194 -5.99 5.83 -21.48
CA GLY A 194 -5.21 6.06 -22.68
C GLY A 194 -3.73 5.74 -22.53
N THR A 195 -3.00 5.84 -23.64
CA THR A 195 -1.60 5.40 -23.76
C THR A 195 -0.60 6.27 -22.99
N ILE A 196 -0.96 7.50 -22.62
CA ILE A 196 -0.09 8.38 -21.82
C ILE A 196 0.20 7.74 -20.46
N VAL A 197 -0.84 7.22 -19.81
CA VAL A 197 -0.74 6.48 -18.53
C VAL A 197 -0.46 5.00 -18.81
N ASN A 198 -1.34 4.37 -19.59
CA ASN A 198 -1.31 2.94 -19.87
C ASN A 198 -0.36 2.62 -21.04
N SER A 199 0.93 2.83 -20.82
CA SER A 199 2.00 2.67 -21.82
C SER A 199 2.60 1.26 -21.90
N ASP A 200 2.09 0.31 -21.11
CA ASP A 200 2.46 -1.10 -21.12
C ASP A 200 1.24 -1.97 -20.69
N VAL A 201 1.37 -3.29 -20.76
CA VAL A 201 0.35 -4.27 -20.32
C VAL A 201 0.24 -4.40 -18.80
N PHE A 202 1.16 -3.79 -18.05
CA PHE A 202 1.17 -3.80 -16.59
C PHE A 202 1.52 -2.42 -16.05
N ILE A 203 0.48 -1.63 -15.81
CA ILE A 203 0.47 -0.32 -15.18
C ILE A 203 -0.55 -0.41 -14.07
N ASP A 204 -0.05 -0.38 -12.83
CA ASP A 204 -0.78 -0.95 -11.71
C ASP A 204 -0.82 -0.02 -10.49
N PHE A 205 -1.76 -0.29 -9.58
CA PHE A 205 -1.99 0.39 -8.30
C PHE A 205 -2.00 1.92 -8.36
N ALA A 206 -3.18 2.50 -8.58
CA ALA A 206 -3.37 3.94 -8.70
C ALA A 206 -3.53 4.64 -7.33
N SER A 207 -3.09 5.90 -7.27
CA SER A 207 -3.34 6.81 -6.15
C SER A 207 -3.50 8.24 -6.63
N ILE A 208 -4.35 9.03 -5.97
CA ILE A 208 -4.86 10.28 -6.52
C ILE A 208 -4.60 11.43 -5.54
N ALA A 209 -3.85 12.43 -5.98
CA ALA A 209 -3.71 13.69 -5.27
C ALA A 209 -4.93 14.61 -5.45
N GLY A 210 -5.10 15.60 -4.59
CA GLY A 210 -6.23 16.54 -4.60
C GLY A 210 -6.27 17.46 -5.82
N ASP A 211 -5.14 17.64 -6.52
CA ASP A 211 -5.05 18.32 -7.82
C ASP A 211 -5.27 17.38 -9.02
N ASN A 212 -5.72 16.14 -8.75
CA ASN A 212 -5.87 15.03 -9.70
C ASN A 212 -4.57 14.47 -10.27
N THR A 213 -3.40 14.84 -9.73
CA THR A 213 -2.14 14.16 -10.08
C THR A 213 -2.25 12.69 -9.73
N LEU A 214 -1.99 11.84 -10.73
CA LEU A 214 -2.04 10.39 -10.61
C LEU A 214 -0.66 9.86 -10.24
N TYR A 215 -0.57 9.05 -9.20
CA TYR A 215 0.57 8.23 -8.84
C TYR A 215 0.26 6.78 -9.15
N PHE A 216 1.22 6.04 -9.68
CA PHE A 216 1.04 4.63 -10.05
C PHE A 216 2.38 3.89 -10.10
N MET A 217 2.33 2.56 -10.09
CA MET A 217 3.52 1.73 -10.27
C MET A 217 3.69 1.23 -11.71
N ARG A 218 4.94 1.21 -12.17
CA ARG A 218 5.34 0.70 -13.48
C ARG A 218 6.74 0.12 -13.43
N TRP A 219 6.98 -0.92 -14.22
CA TRP A 219 8.30 -1.51 -14.40
C TRP A 219 9.29 -0.50 -14.97
N ASN A 220 10.41 -0.30 -14.27
CA ASN A 220 11.53 0.48 -14.76
C ASN A 220 12.64 -0.45 -15.27
N ALA A 221 12.91 -0.42 -16.58
CA ALA A 221 13.92 -1.27 -17.21
C ALA A 221 15.36 -0.95 -16.75
N GLU A 222 15.66 0.32 -16.43
CA GLU A 222 17.00 0.73 -15.97
C GLU A 222 17.32 0.14 -14.59
N GLY A 223 16.38 0.28 -13.65
CA GLY A 223 16.50 -0.23 -12.29
C GLY A 223 16.19 -1.72 -12.14
N LYS A 224 15.55 -2.32 -13.15
CA LYS A 224 14.98 -3.68 -13.10
C LYS A 224 14.10 -3.90 -11.86
N ALA A 225 13.22 -2.92 -11.61
CA ALA A 225 12.36 -2.87 -10.44
C ALA A 225 11.04 -2.15 -10.78
N MET A 226 9.97 -2.46 -10.04
CA MET A 226 8.79 -1.59 -10.04
C MET A 226 9.15 -0.27 -9.35
N GLN A 227 8.73 0.83 -9.95
CA GLN A 227 8.97 2.18 -9.47
C GLN A 227 7.68 2.98 -9.55
N PHE A 228 7.60 4.05 -8.77
CA PHE A 228 6.49 4.99 -8.86
C PHE A 228 6.72 6.03 -9.95
N TRP A 229 5.62 6.36 -10.60
CA TRP A 229 5.53 7.39 -11.61
C TRP A 229 4.37 8.31 -11.24
N ARG A 230 4.53 9.59 -11.55
CA ARG A 230 3.45 10.56 -11.39
C ARG A 230 3.10 11.22 -12.71
N SER A 231 1.82 11.42 -12.95
CA SER A 231 1.29 12.14 -14.11
C SER A 231 0.40 13.27 -13.61
N ALA A 232 0.87 14.50 -13.79
CA ALA A 232 0.07 15.69 -13.48
C ALA A 232 -1.19 15.73 -14.35
N TYR A 233 -2.29 16.25 -13.81
CA TYR A 233 -3.52 16.47 -14.57
C TYR A 233 -3.66 17.96 -14.93
N LYS A 234 -3.64 18.27 -16.22
CA LYS A 234 -3.72 19.66 -16.72
C LYS A 234 -4.68 19.73 -17.90
N ASN A 235 -5.54 20.74 -17.91
CA ASN A 235 -6.49 21.00 -19.00
C ASN A 235 -7.34 19.77 -19.39
N GLY A 236 -7.77 18.98 -18.41
CA GLY A 236 -8.60 17.80 -18.63
C GLY A 236 -7.83 16.54 -19.04
N GLN A 237 -6.49 16.55 -19.04
CA GLN A 237 -5.68 15.42 -19.49
C GLN A 237 -4.47 15.14 -18.58
N TYR A 238 -4.16 13.86 -18.44
CA TYR A 238 -2.90 13.40 -17.84
C TYR A 238 -1.71 13.76 -18.74
N GLN A 239 -0.64 14.25 -18.13
CA GLN A 239 0.60 14.62 -18.81
C GLN A 239 1.55 13.42 -18.90
N SER A 240 2.63 13.54 -19.69
CA SER A 240 3.69 12.53 -19.73
C SER A 240 4.19 12.22 -18.30
N PRO A 241 4.16 10.95 -17.86
CA PRO A 241 4.57 10.60 -16.51
C PRO A 241 6.06 10.80 -16.28
N GLU A 242 6.42 11.23 -15.08
CA GLU A 242 7.80 11.30 -14.61
C GLU A 242 8.03 10.37 -13.43
N ARG A 243 9.25 9.85 -13.30
CA ARG A 243 9.61 8.94 -12.21
C ARG A 243 9.63 9.69 -10.89
N VAL A 244 9.00 9.11 -9.87
CA VAL A 244 9.09 9.59 -8.50
C VAL A 244 10.39 9.03 -7.90
N ILE A 245 11.26 9.92 -7.42
CA ILE A 245 12.56 9.53 -6.86
C ILE A 245 12.37 9.19 -5.38
N LEU A 246 12.27 7.89 -5.07
CA LEU A 246 12.19 7.35 -3.71
C LEU A 246 13.19 6.22 -3.57
N GLY A 247 14.10 6.32 -2.61
CA GLY A 247 15.14 5.31 -2.39
C GLY A 247 16.02 5.07 -3.63
N LYS A 248 16.48 3.83 -3.79
CA LYS A 248 17.39 3.44 -4.89
C LYS A 248 16.59 3.02 -6.12
N PRO A 249 17.05 3.31 -7.36
CA PRO A 249 16.37 2.87 -8.58
C PRO A 249 16.18 1.35 -8.71
N SER A 250 17.01 0.55 -8.03
CA SER A 250 16.95 -0.91 -8.02
C SER A 250 16.07 -1.50 -6.90
N GLU A 251 15.51 -0.66 -6.04
CA GLU A 251 14.60 -1.08 -4.98
C GLU A 251 13.17 -1.09 -5.52
N THR A 252 12.51 -2.25 -5.50
CA THR A 252 11.10 -2.34 -5.90
C THR A 252 10.22 -1.58 -4.91
N LEU A 253 9.32 -0.76 -5.45
CA LEU A 253 8.30 -0.01 -4.72
C LEU A 253 6.92 -0.54 -5.11
N HIS A 254 6.04 -0.66 -4.12
CA HIS A 254 4.68 -1.17 -4.28
C HIS A 254 3.66 -0.26 -3.61
N ASP A 255 2.49 -0.17 -4.23
CA ASP A 255 1.25 0.29 -3.61
C ASP A 255 1.33 1.73 -3.06
N PRO A 256 1.53 2.74 -3.94
CA PRO A 256 1.67 4.13 -3.50
C PRO A 256 0.36 4.65 -2.89
N ALA A 257 0.41 5.20 -1.68
CA ALA A 257 -0.68 5.92 -1.02
C ALA A 257 -0.29 7.40 -0.86
N ILE A 258 -0.62 8.24 -1.85
CA ILE A 258 -0.25 9.66 -1.87
C ILE A 258 -1.26 10.51 -1.07
N ALA A 259 -0.76 11.40 -0.20
CA ALA A 259 -1.60 12.39 0.46
C ALA A 259 -2.26 13.33 -0.56
N PRO A 260 -3.50 13.81 -0.35
CA PRO A 260 -4.15 14.74 -1.28
C PRO A 260 -3.34 16.01 -1.56
N ASP A 261 -2.60 16.52 -0.58
CA ASP A 261 -1.71 17.68 -0.72
C ASP A 261 -0.29 17.33 -1.21
N GLN A 262 -0.04 16.05 -1.50
CA GLN A 262 1.25 15.48 -1.90
C GLN A 262 2.38 15.70 -0.86
N SER A 263 2.04 15.97 0.40
CA SER A 263 3.03 16.23 1.47
C SER A 263 3.72 14.96 1.98
N PHE A 264 3.09 13.79 1.85
CA PHE A 264 3.67 12.50 2.19
C PHE A 264 3.13 11.39 1.29
N ILE A 265 3.84 10.27 1.26
CA ILE A 265 3.44 9.02 0.58
C ILE A 265 3.73 7.83 1.49
N VAL A 266 2.76 6.91 1.62
CA VAL A 266 2.92 5.62 2.29
C VAL A 266 3.02 4.52 1.24
N PHE A 267 3.90 3.55 1.42
CA PHE A 267 4.13 2.51 0.42
C PHE A 267 4.95 1.35 0.98
N ASP A 268 5.00 0.25 0.23
CA ASP A 268 5.81 -0.92 0.56
C ASP A 268 7.10 -0.95 -0.26
N SER A 269 8.23 -1.23 0.38
CA SER A 269 9.49 -1.41 -0.34
C SER A 269 10.49 -2.35 0.32
N GLY A 270 11.41 -2.86 -0.49
CA GLY A 270 12.46 -3.79 -0.06
C GLY A 270 12.13 -5.23 -0.42
N ARG A 271 12.81 -6.19 0.24
CA ARG A 271 12.61 -7.63 0.01
C ARG A 271 12.39 -8.33 1.32
N ILE A 272 11.20 -8.89 1.50
CA ILE A 272 10.83 -9.70 2.65
C ILE A 272 10.31 -11.04 2.14
N LYS A 273 10.68 -12.12 2.81
CA LYS A 273 10.18 -13.46 2.49
C LYS A 273 8.67 -13.51 2.68
N GLY A 274 7.94 -13.84 1.63
CA GLY A 274 6.48 -13.99 1.65
C GLY A 274 5.68 -12.68 1.62
N GLY A 275 6.32 -11.53 1.36
CA GLY A 275 5.64 -10.23 1.28
C GLY A 275 6.23 -9.32 0.21
N LEU A 276 5.57 -8.19 -0.05
CA LEU A 276 5.96 -7.21 -1.07
C LEU A 276 7.00 -6.20 -0.59
N GLY A 277 7.31 -6.18 0.71
CA GLY A 277 8.29 -5.27 1.27
C GLY A 277 8.01 -5.00 2.74
N ARG A 278 8.51 -3.86 3.21
CA ARG A 278 8.11 -3.24 4.47
C ARG A 278 7.38 -1.94 4.19
N LEU A 279 6.36 -1.66 4.98
CA LEU A 279 5.59 -0.44 4.98
C LEU A 279 6.46 0.73 5.46
N LYS A 280 6.49 1.77 4.63
CA LYS A 280 7.29 2.98 4.83
C LYS A 280 6.46 4.23 4.57
N ILE A 281 6.92 5.36 5.11
CA ILE A 281 6.43 6.70 4.79
C ILE A 281 7.59 7.57 4.30
N ALA A 282 7.37 8.38 3.27
CA ALA A 282 8.30 9.44 2.87
C ALA A 282 7.57 10.79 2.86
N PHE A 283 8.28 11.84 3.25
CA PHE A 283 7.78 13.21 3.26
C PHE A 283 8.36 14.01 2.10
N ARG A 284 7.56 14.91 1.55
CA ARG A 284 7.97 15.78 0.44
C ARG A 284 8.55 17.09 0.97
N ASP A 285 9.69 17.51 0.42
CA ASP A 285 10.34 18.79 0.67
C ASP A 285 10.53 19.53 -0.66
N GLY A 286 9.68 20.54 -0.88
CA GLY A 286 9.58 21.22 -2.17
C GLY A 286 9.28 20.24 -3.30
N ASP A 287 10.23 20.09 -4.23
CA ASP A 287 10.11 19.18 -5.36
C ASP A 287 10.75 17.79 -5.17
N HIS A 288 11.32 17.53 -3.99
CA HIS A 288 12.02 16.29 -3.69
C HIS A 288 11.27 15.47 -2.63
N TRP A 289 11.50 14.17 -2.65
CA TRP A 289 11.08 13.27 -1.57
C TRP A 289 12.25 13.00 -0.65
N GLY A 290 12.00 13.05 0.66
CA GLY A 290 12.96 12.64 1.67
C GLY A 290 13.21 11.12 1.67
N GLU A 291 14.19 10.70 2.46
CA GLU A 291 14.50 9.29 2.65
C GLU A 291 13.29 8.54 3.24
N PRO A 292 12.88 7.40 2.66
CA PRO A 292 11.79 6.59 3.18
C PRO A 292 12.06 6.10 4.60
N MET A 293 11.06 6.24 5.46
CA MET A 293 11.10 5.90 6.87
C MET A 293 10.31 4.61 7.12
N ASP A 294 10.94 3.62 7.71
CA ASP A 294 10.27 2.37 8.12
C ASP A 294 9.26 2.63 9.24
N LEU A 295 8.06 2.03 9.14
CA LEU A 295 7.02 2.18 10.17
C LEU A 295 7.19 1.26 11.38
N GLY A 296 8.28 0.47 11.44
CA GLY A 296 8.63 -0.34 12.60
C GLY A 296 8.15 -1.79 12.49
N ASP A 297 8.77 -2.67 13.30
CA ASP A 297 8.53 -4.13 13.23
C ASP A 297 7.10 -4.52 13.63
N ASP A 298 6.50 -3.80 14.58
CA ASP A 298 5.16 -4.12 15.06
C ASP A 298 4.07 -3.92 14.01
N LEU A 299 4.23 -2.91 13.15
CA LEU A 299 3.31 -2.65 12.03
C LEU A 299 3.63 -3.52 10.81
N ASN A 300 4.88 -3.95 10.66
CA ASN A 300 5.34 -4.79 9.55
C ASN A 300 5.19 -6.30 9.81
N LYS A 301 4.81 -6.72 11.01
CA LYS A 301 4.76 -8.14 11.40
C LYS A 301 3.77 -8.99 10.59
N ASP A 302 2.71 -8.39 10.05
CA ASP A 302 1.70 -9.09 9.25
C ASP A 302 2.01 -9.09 7.74
N LEU A 303 3.19 -8.58 7.36
CA LEU A 303 3.62 -8.35 5.98
C LEU A 303 2.60 -7.53 5.20
N PRO A 304 2.40 -6.24 5.55
CA PRO A 304 1.41 -5.40 4.88
C PRO A 304 1.69 -5.21 3.39
N TRP A 305 0.62 -4.93 2.64
CA TRP A 305 0.60 -4.43 1.27
C TRP A 305 -0.70 -3.63 1.03
N GLY A 306 -0.90 -3.12 -0.18
CA GLY A 306 -2.18 -2.55 -0.59
C GLY A 306 -2.52 -1.26 0.16
N SER A 307 -1.56 -0.36 0.30
CA SER A 307 -1.73 0.87 1.08
C SER A 307 -2.74 1.83 0.43
N HIS A 308 -3.82 2.18 1.16
CA HIS A 308 -4.78 3.22 0.78
C HIS A 308 -4.99 4.22 1.93
N LEU A 309 -4.86 5.52 1.66
CA LEU A 309 -5.18 6.52 2.68
C LEU A 309 -6.68 6.58 2.94
N ALA A 310 -7.01 6.68 4.23
CA ALA A 310 -8.36 7.03 4.64
C ALA A 310 -8.67 8.48 4.23
N PRO A 311 -9.96 8.83 4.01
CA PRO A 311 -10.36 10.20 3.67
C PRO A 311 -9.95 11.27 4.68
N ASP A 312 -9.66 10.89 5.93
CA ASP A 312 -9.18 11.81 6.94
C ASP A 312 -7.73 12.28 6.70
N GLY A 313 -6.93 11.58 5.89
CA GLY A 313 -5.52 11.89 5.64
C GLY A 313 -4.57 11.59 6.81
N HIS A 314 -5.07 10.97 7.87
CA HIS A 314 -4.33 10.63 9.09
C HIS A 314 -4.24 9.13 9.34
N ASN A 315 -5.06 8.33 8.65
CA ASN A 315 -5.01 6.87 8.71
C ASN A 315 -4.70 6.28 7.33
N VAL A 316 -4.06 5.11 7.34
CA VAL A 316 -3.86 4.26 6.17
C VAL A 316 -4.51 2.90 6.43
N TYR A 317 -5.19 2.37 5.42
CA TYR A 317 -5.63 0.98 5.37
C TYR A 317 -4.57 0.16 4.62
N VAL A 318 -4.22 -0.99 5.17
CA VAL A 318 -3.30 -1.95 4.55
C VAL A 318 -3.88 -3.35 4.69
N THR A 319 -3.61 -4.20 3.72
CA THR A 319 -3.92 -5.63 3.79
C THR A 319 -2.70 -6.37 4.30
N GLY A 320 -2.90 -7.36 5.15
CA GLY A 320 -1.85 -8.25 5.65
C GLY A 320 -2.33 -9.70 5.63
N ASN A 321 -1.45 -10.63 6.02
CA ASN A 321 -1.76 -12.06 5.99
C ASN A 321 -2.95 -12.47 6.88
N SER A 322 -3.32 -11.64 7.85
CA SER A 322 -4.43 -11.91 8.76
C SER A 322 -5.65 -11.02 8.54
N GLY A 323 -5.66 -10.22 7.46
CA GLY A 323 -6.77 -9.38 7.04
C GLY A 323 -6.38 -7.92 6.87
N ILE A 324 -7.37 -7.03 6.87
CA ILE A 324 -7.17 -5.61 6.65
C ILE A 324 -7.01 -4.87 7.97
N TRP A 325 -6.05 -3.94 8.01
CA TRP A 325 -5.68 -3.15 9.17
C TRP A 325 -5.77 -1.66 8.88
N GLN A 326 -6.21 -0.89 9.87
CA GLN A 326 -6.11 0.56 9.90
C GLN A 326 -4.94 0.96 10.80
N ILE A 327 -4.07 1.82 10.30
CA ILE A 327 -2.89 2.33 11.01
C ILE A 327 -2.98 3.85 11.07
N SER A 328 -2.82 4.42 12.27
CA SER A 328 -2.73 5.87 12.42
C SER A 328 -1.33 6.35 12.04
N LEU A 329 -1.24 7.34 11.15
CA LEU A 329 0.02 7.96 10.72
C LEU A 329 0.44 9.12 11.63
N ASP A 330 -0.41 9.51 12.59
CA ASP A 330 -0.21 10.64 13.50
C ASP A 330 1.19 10.75 14.09
N PRO A 331 1.84 9.67 14.58
CA PRO A 331 3.17 9.78 15.17
C PRO A 331 4.22 10.29 14.19
N TRP A 332 4.20 9.85 12.92
CA TRP A 332 5.11 10.32 11.88
C TRP A 332 4.73 11.70 11.37
N LEU A 333 3.43 11.96 11.18
CA LEU A 333 2.96 13.27 10.74
C LEU A 333 3.29 14.39 11.75
N LYS A 334 3.17 14.10 13.06
CA LYS A 334 3.56 15.03 14.14
C LYS A 334 5.07 15.24 14.19
N ALA A 335 5.85 14.16 14.13
CA ALA A 335 7.31 14.25 14.14
C ALA A 335 7.85 15.06 12.96
N SER A 336 7.31 14.84 11.76
CA SER A 336 7.66 15.60 10.55
C SER A 336 7.36 17.10 10.72
N ARG A 337 6.15 17.47 11.17
CA ARG A 337 5.78 18.88 11.41
C ARG A 337 6.65 19.57 12.47
N ASN A 338 7.08 18.83 13.50
CA ASN A 338 7.89 19.38 14.58
C ASN A 338 9.39 19.31 14.31
N ASN A 339 9.82 18.76 13.16
CA ASN A 339 11.22 18.44 12.86
C ASN A 339 11.88 17.57 13.95
N GLU A 340 11.10 16.62 14.48
CA GLU A 340 11.49 15.67 15.51
C GLU A 340 11.84 14.30 14.91
N ARG A 341 12.53 13.45 15.69
CA ARG A 341 12.76 12.07 15.29
C ARG A 341 11.44 11.27 15.42
N PRO A 342 10.97 10.58 14.37
CA PRO A 342 9.77 9.77 14.47
C PRO A 342 9.97 8.55 15.37
N PRO A 343 8.86 7.92 15.82
CA PRO A 343 8.95 6.66 16.54
C PRO A 343 9.58 5.59 15.63
N LEU A 344 10.43 4.76 16.24
CA LEU A 344 11.03 3.58 15.62
C LEU A 344 10.29 2.33 16.06
#